data_AF-A0A7C1MTX2-F1
#
_entry.id   AF-A0A7C1MTX2-F1
#
_cell.length_a   1.000
_cell.length_b   1.000
_cell.length_c   1.000
_cell.angle_alpha   90.00
_cell.angle_beta   90.00
_cell.angle_gamma   90.00
#
_symmetry.space_group_name_H-M   'P 1'
#
loop_
_entity.id
_entity.type
_entity.pdbx_description
1 polymer ?
#
loop_
_entity_poly.entity_id
_entity_poly.type
_entity_poly.pdbx_seq_one_letter_code
_entity_poly.pdbx_strand_id
1 'polypeptide(L)'
;MKTPAPVDNLEHLTKCPLCSKKYHFSKALILDEEDDRTTFHLTCESCQTSTLVFVSMGQFGIVSLGMVTDLDRNEVKQLFKNEAISADQVLEVHDFMKKFECSAKDLI
;
A
#
# COMPACT_ATOMS: atom_id res chain seq x y z
N MET A 1 -0.20 -27.59 -11.22
CA MET A 1 0.42 -26.24 -11.22
C MET A 1 -0.55 -25.32 -11.95
N LYS A 2 -1.36 -24.52 -11.24
CA LYS A 2 -2.34 -23.63 -11.87
C LYS A 2 -1.58 -22.43 -12.43
N THR A 3 -1.75 -22.18 -13.73
CA THR A 3 -1.10 -21.10 -14.47
C THR A 3 -1.46 -19.75 -13.85
N PRO A 4 -0.49 -18.85 -13.57
CA PRO A 4 -0.82 -17.50 -13.14
C PRO A 4 -1.58 -16.77 -14.26
N ALA A 5 -2.59 -16.00 -13.86
CA ALA A 5 -3.49 -15.28 -14.77
C ALA A 5 -2.74 -14.32 -15.72
N PRO A 6 -3.35 -13.92 -16.85
CA PRO A 6 -2.68 -13.15 -17.90
C PRO A 6 -2.21 -11.80 -17.36
N VAL A 7 -0.90 -11.56 -17.44
CA VAL A 7 -0.18 -10.43 -16.85
C VAL A 7 -0.29 -9.14 -17.69
N ASP A 8 -1.07 -9.17 -18.77
CA ASP A 8 -1.11 -8.12 -19.80
C ASP A 8 -1.64 -6.76 -19.29
N ASN A 9 -2.24 -6.71 -18.08
CA ASN A 9 -2.79 -5.49 -17.49
C ASN A 9 -1.98 -4.93 -16.30
N LEU A 10 -0.80 -5.50 -15.99
CA LEU A 10 0.08 -5.02 -14.93
C LEU A 10 1.27 -4.20 -15.43
N GLU A 11 1.39 -3.95 -16.74
CA GLU A 11 2.54 -3.21 -17.29
C GLU A 11 2.76 -1.85 -16.63
N HIS A 12 1.67 -1.14 -16.30
CA HIS A 12 1.72 0.15 -15.62
C HIS A 12 2.34 0.08 -14.22
N LEU A 13 2.25 -1.07 -13.55
CA LEU A 13 2.85 -1.29 -12.24
C LEU A 13 4.34 -1.63 -12.32
N THR A 14 4.88 -1.88 -13.53
CA THR A 14 6.29 -2.24 -13.70
C THR A 14 7.25 -1.07 -13.65
N LYS A 15 6.73 0.16 -13.72
CA LYS A 15 7.52 1.40 -13.73
C LYS A 15 7.11 2.31 -12.58
N CYS A 16 8.09 3.03 -12.05
CA CYS A 16 7.86 4.04 -11.04
C CYS A 16 6.97 5.16 -11.60
N PRO A 17 5.87 5.53 -10.93
CA PRO A 17 4.96 6.57 -11.42
C PRO A 17 5.59 7.97 -11.41
N LEU A 18 6.70 8.18 -10.68
CA LEU A 18 7.36 9.48 -10.62
C LEU A 18 8.53 9.63 -11.60
N CYS A 19 9.36 8.61 -11.78
CA CYS A 19 10.55 8.70 -12.65
C CYS A 19 10.52 7.77 -13.87
N SER A 20 9.45 6.98 -14.04
CA SER A 20 9.24 6.02 -15.15
C SER A 20 10.29 4.91 -15.29
N LYS A 21 11.27 4.80 -14.38
CA LYS A 21 12.23 3.70 -14.36
C LYS A 21 11.56 2.42 -13.87
N LYS A 22 11.98 1.28 -14.44
CA LYS A 22 11.45 -0.03 -14.08
C LYS A 22 11.78 -0.38 -12.63
N TYR A 23 10.84 -1.02 -11.95
CA TYR A 23 11.08 -1.61 -10.64
C TYR A 23 11.87 -2.91 -10.76
N HIS A 24 12.70 -3.17 -9.75
CA HIS A 24 13.26 -4.49 -9.50
C HIS A 24 12.33 -5.26 -8.55
N PHE A 25 11.37 -6.00 -9.11
CA PHE A 25 10.38 -6.75 -8.32
C PHE A 25 10.98 -7.82 -7.41
N SER A 26 12.21 -8.27 -7.66
CA SER A 26 12.94 -9.14 -6.72
C SER A 26 13.19 -8.49 -5.35
N LYS A 27 13.05 -7.16 -5.25
CA LYS A 27 13.15 -6.39 -4.00
C LYS A 27 11.81 -5.97 -3.44
N ALA A 28 10.70 -6.37 -4.06
CA ALA A 28 9.36 -6.13 -3.56
C ALA A 28 9.19 -6.74 -2.17
N LEU A 29 8.49 -6.03 -1.31
CA LEU A 29 8.11 -6.52 0.01
C LEU A 29 6.64 -6.93 -0.06
N ILE A 30 6.37 -8.23 -0.03
CA ILE A 30 5.00 -8.74 0.11
C ILE A 30 4.53 -8.43 1.54
N LEU A 31 3.36 -7.83 1.65
CA LEU A 31 2.76 -7.40 2.92
C LEU A 31 1.59 -8.30 3.31
N ASP A 32 0.81 -8.71 2.32
CA ASP A 32 -0.37 -9.54 2.48
C ASP A 32 -0.57 -10.38 1.20
N GLU A 33 -0.95 -11.63 1.37
CA GLU A 33 -1.17 -12.59 0.28
C GLU A 33 -2.30 -13.54 0.66
N GLU A 34 -3.42 -13.42 -0.06
CA GLU A 34 -4.57 -14.32 -0.05
C GLU A 34 -4.72 -14.95 -1.45
N ASP A 35 -5.60 -15.94 -1.59
CA ASP A 35 -5.74 -16.72 -2.84
C ASP A 35 -5.99 -15.87 -4.10
N ASP A 36 -6.67 -14.75 -3.95
CA ASP A 36 -7.05 -13.83 -5.04
C ASP A 36 -6.57 -12.39 -4.82
N ARG A 37 -5.77 -12.12 -3.78
CA ARG A 37 -5.29 -10.78 -3.44
C ARG A 37 -3.82 -10.80 -3.06
N THR A 38 -3.05 -9.86 -3.59
CA THR A 38 -1.67 -9.63 -3.17
C THR A 38 -1.44 -8.15 -2.96
N THR A 39 -0.87 -7.80 -1.81
CA THR A 39 -0.43 -6.45 -1.50
C THR A 39 1.08 -6.43 -1.31
N PHE A 40 1.76 -5.50 -1.96
CA PHE A 40 3.21 -5.35 -1.83
C PHE A 40 3.67 -3.90 -1.86
N HIS A 41 4.81 -3.65 -1.23
CA HIS A 41 5.52 -2.39 -1.21
C HIS A 41 6.75 -2.45 -2.12
N LEU A 42 6.93 -1.38 -2.89
CA LEU A 42 8.07 -1.16 -3.77
C LEU A 42 8.78 0.14 -3.40
N THR A 43 10.11 0.10 -3.38
CA THR A 43 10.94 1.31 -3.34
C THR A 43 11.67 1.44 -4.66
N CYS A 44 11.50 2.57 -5.35
CA CYS A 44 12.23 2.83 -6.59
C CYS A 44 13.71 3.09 -6.28
N GLU A 45 14.62 2.29 -6.81
CA GLU A 45 16.06 2.44 -6.55
C GLU A 45 16.65 3.75 -7.10
N SER A 46 15.94 4.40 -8.03
CA SER A 46 16.44 5.58 -8.72
C SER A 46 16.00 6.91 -8.12
N CYS A 47 14.78 7.00 -7.60
CA CYS A 47 14.27 8.23 -6.99
C CYS A 47 13.80 8.02 -5.54
N GLN A 48 13.95 6.80 -4.99
CA GLN A 48 13.60 6.40 -3.63
C GLN A 48 12.11 6.53 -3.26
N THR A 49 11.25 6.82 -4.23
CA THR A 49 9.80 6.85 -4.02
C THR A 49 9.28 5.47 -3.64
N SER A 50 8.51 5.44 -2.55
CA SER A 50 7.77 4.26 -2.10
C SER A 50 6.41 4.18 -2.76
N THR A 51 5.96 2.96 -3.05
CA THR A 51 4.68 2.69 -3.69
C THR A 51 4.06 1.45 -3.07
N LEU A 52 2.80 1.57 -2.65
CA LEU A 52 1.97 0.45 -2.24
C LEU A 52 1.15 -0.01 -3.44
N VAL A 53 1.15 -1.32 -3.69
CA VAL A 53 0.45 -1.93 -4.82
C VAL A 53 -0.48 -3.01 -4.30
N PHE A 54 -1.74 -2.91 -4.70
CA PHE A 54 -2.79 -3.87 -4.44
C PHE A 54 -3.18 -4.52 -5.75
N VAL A 55 -3.17 -5.85 -5.80
CA VAL A 55 -3.62 -6.64 -6.94
C VAL A 55 -4.70 -7.58 -6.44
N SER A 56 -5.86 -7.59 -7.09
CA SER A 56 -6.95 -8.52 -6.79
C SER A 56 -7.48 -9.16 -8.07
N MET A 57 -7.81 -10.44 -8.00
CA MET A 57 -8.31 -11.25 -9.10
C MET A 57 -9.77 -11.61 -8.86
N GLY A 58 -10.68 -10.89 -9.52
CA GLY A 58 -12.11 -11.15 -9.43
C GLY A 58 -12.64 -11.94 -10.62
N GLN A 59 -13.93 -12.29 -10.54
CA GLN A 59 -14.68 -12.90 -11.64
C GLN A 59 -14.68 -12.06 -12.94
N PHE A 60 -14.49 -10.73 -12.83
CA PHE A 60 -14.47 -9.80 -13.94
C PHE A 60 -13.05 -9.43 -14.41
N GLY A 61 -12.03 -10.13 -13.91
CA GLY A 61 -10.63 -9.92 -14.26
C GLY A 61 -9.77 -9.37 -13.12
N ILE A 62 -8.58 -8.92 -13.48
CA ILE A 62 -7.59 -8.39 -12.54
C ILE A 62 -7.83 -6.89 -12.34
N VAL A 63 -7.94 -6.48 -11.08
CA VAL A 63 -7.93 -5.07 -10.68
C VAL A 63 -6.63 -4.80 -9.95
N SER A 64 -5.95 -3.72 -10.34
CA SER A 64 -4.71 -3.31 -9.70
C SER A 64 -4.72 -1.82 -9.37
N LEU A 65 -4.26 -1.48 -8.17
CA LEU A 65 -4.13 -0.11 -7.68
C LEU A 65 -2.71 0.10 -7.16
N GLY A 66 -2.02 1.09 -7.71
CA GLY A 66 -0.74 1.57 -7.19
C GLY A 66 -0.89 2.97 -6.59
N MET A 67 -0.40 3.17 -5.37
CA MET A 67 -0.40 4.47 -4.71
C MET A 67 0.99 4.84 -4.23
N VAL A 68 1.42 6.06 -4.51
CA VAL A 68 2.65 6.62 -3.94
C VAL A 68 2.42 6.87 -2.45
N THR A 69 3.42 6.55 -1.63
CA THR A 69 3.39 6.73 -0.18
C THR A 69 4.75 7.18 0.30
N ASP A 70 4.78 7.86 1.44
CA ASP A 70 5.97 8.19 2.21
C ASP A 70 6.42 7.04 3.13
N LEU A 71 5.59 6.02 3.32
CA LEU A 71 5.89 4.88 4.19
C LEU A 71 7.16 4.15 3.74
N ASP A 72 8.09 4.00 4.68
CA ASP A 72 9.25 3.16 4.52
C ASP A 72 8.91 1.66 4.71
N ARG A 73 9.91 0.80 4.49
CA ARG A 73 9.74 -0.66 4.55
C ARG A 73 9.43 -1.18 5.96
N ASN A 74 9.81 -0.48 7.01
CA ASN A 74 9.57 -0.87 8.40
C ASN A 74 8.19 -0.36 8.86
N GLU A 75 7.84 0.88 8.54
CA GLU A 75 6.55 1.48 8.86
C GLU A 75 5.42 0.69 8.21
N VAL A 76 5.55 0.36 6.93
CA VAL A 76 4.52 -0.42 6.21
C VAL A 76 4.37 -1.83 6.77
N LYS A 77 5.45 -2.46 7.26
CA LYS A 77 5.37 -3.77 7.93
C LYS A 77 4.62 -3.68 9.25
N GLN A 78 4.83 -2.61 10.01
CA GLN A 78 4.11 -2.40 11.26
C GLN A 78 2.64 -2.13 10.99
N LEU A 79 2.34 -1.26 10.01
CA LEU A 79 0.98 -0.92 9.62
C LEU A 79 0.15 -2.17 9.26
N PHE A 80 0.70 -3.07 8.42
CA PHE A 80 -0.01 -4.29 7.99
C PHE A 80 -0.02 -5.42 9.04
N LYS A 81 0.73 -5.28 10.14
CA LYS A 81 0.66 -6.19 11.29
C LYS A 81 -0.36 -5.76 12.34
N ASN A 82 -0.71 -4.48 12.35
CA ASN A 82 -1.66 -3.93 13.30
C ASN A 82 -3.09 -4.36 12.92
N GLU A 83 -3.95 -4.42 13.92
CA GLU A 83 -5.37 -4.68 13.70
C GLU A 83 -6.00 -3.51 12.94
N ALA A 84 -7.06 -3.83 12.17
CA ALA A 84 -7.85 -2.81 11.50
C ALA A 84 -8.42 -1.82 12.53
N ILE A 85 -8.38 -0.53 12.18
CA ILE A 85 -8.98 0.52 13.01
C ILE A 85 -10.49 0.23 13.15
N SER A 86 -10.95 0.11 14.39
CA SER A 86 -12.36 -0.10 14.71
C SER A 86 -13.17 1.18 14.65
N ALA A 87 -14.49 1.06 14.51
CA ALA A 87 -15.40 2.22 14.53
C ALA A 87 -15.32 2.98 15.86
N ASP A 88 -15.17 2.27 16.98
CA ASP A 88 -15.06 2.90 18.31
C ASP A 88 -13.79 3.76 18.41
N GLN A 89 -12.64 3.26 17.93
CA GLN A 89 -11.40 4.05 17.87
C GLN A 89 -11.55 5.32 17.02
N VAL A 90 -12.32 5.27 15.93
CA VAL A 90 -12.61 6.46 15.11
C VAL A 90 -13.45 7.47 15.89
N LEU A 91 -14.48 7.01 16.62
CA LEU A 91 -15.34 7.87 17.44
C LEU A 91 -14.57 8.51 18.59
N GLU A 92 -13.69 7.75 19.25
CA GLU A 92 -12.81 8.24 20.32
C GLU A 92 -11.90 9.38 19.83
N VAL A 93 -11.24 9.20 18.69
CA VAL A 93 -10.39 10.25 18.09
C VAL A 93 -11.23 11.45 17.70
N HIS A 94 -12.41 11.26 17.11
CA HIS A 94 -13.30 12.37 16.77
C HIS A 94 -13.72 13.19 18.01
N ASP A 95 -14.09 12.53 19.11
CA ASP A 95 -14.50 13.20 20.34
C ASP A 95 -13.33 13.90 21.03
N PHE A 96 -12.13 13.31 20.96
CA PHE A 96 -10.88 13.96 21.39
C PHE A 96 -10.64 15.24 20.58
N MET A 97 -10.68 15.15 19.25
CA MET A 97 -10.40 16.27 18.34
C MET A 97 -11.38 17.43 18.52
N LYS A 98 -12.64 17.17 18.87
CA LYS A 98 -13.62 18.23 19.18
C LYS A 98 -13.27 19.06 20.42
N LYS A 99 -12.60 18.46 21.39
CA LYS A 99 -12.20 19.10 22.65
C LYS A 99 -10.77 19.61 22.60
N PHE A 100 -10.05 19.31 21.53
CA PHE A 100 -8.66 19.67 21.35
C PHE A 100 -8.55 21.16 21.01
N GLU A 101 -8.23 21.99 22.00
CA GLU A 101 -8.09 23.45 21.85
C GLU A 101 -6.65 23.89 21.50
N CYS A 102 -5.84 22.98 20.98
CA CYS A 102 -4.43 23.22 20.67
C CYS A 102 -4.15 23.16 19.16
N SER A 103 -2.95 23.58 18.76
CA SER A 103 -2.54 23.55 17.36
C SER A 103 -2.31 22.11 16.90
N ALA A 104 -2.48 21.83 15.61
CA ALA A 104 -2.10 20.54 15.03
C ALA A 104 -0.61 20.17 15.29
N LYS A 105 0.24 21.15 15.60
CA LYS A 105 1.64 20.93 16.00
C LYS A 105 1.80 20.26 17.36
N ASP A 106 0.77 20.31 18.21
CA ASP A 106 0.80 19.73 19.55
C ASP A 106 0.38 18.24 19.55
N LEU A 107 0.04 17.71 18.37
CA LEU A 107 -0.39 16.33 18.12
C LEU A 107 0.71 15.41 17.57
N ILE A 108 1.85 15.97 17.14
CA ILE A 108 2.95 15.31 16.41
C ILE A 108 4.28 15.64 17.07
#